data_AF-A0A8C5WIH2-F1
#
_entry.id   AF-A0A8C5WIH2-F1
#
_cell.length_a   1.000
_cell.length_b   1.000
_cell.length_c   1.000
_cell.angle_alpha   90.00
_cell.angle_beta   90.00
_cell.angle_gamma   90.00
#
_symmetry.space_group_name_H-M   'P 1'
#
loop_
_entity.id
_entity.type
_entity.pdbx_description
1 polymer ?
#
loop_
_entity_poly.entity_id
_entity_poly.type
_entity_poly.pdbx_seq_one_letter_code
_entity_poly.pdbx_strand_id
1 'polypeptide(L)' 'LLKKKGSHTRWKITKTCCEDGMRDSPMGHSCERRSQKILEGKECVDAFVECCKHFEKKKADERTTKDEDLRHD' A
#
# COMPACT_ATOMS: atom_id res chain seq x y z
N LEU A 1 9.49 30.70 18.56
CA LEU A 1 8.64 30.29 17.41
C LEU A 1 9.36 29.18 16.64
N LEU A 2 9.02 27.91 16.85
CA LEU A 2 9.67 26.77 16.18
C LEU A 2 9.27 26.77 14.70
N LYS A 3 10.17 27.22 13.82
CA LYS A 3 9.98 27.13 12.36
C LYS A 3 9.99 25.65 11.96
N LYS A 4 8.83 25.01 11.84
CA LYS A 4 8.65 23.69 11.21
C LYS A 4 9.02 23.77 9.72
N LYS A 5 10.31 23.73 9.41
CA LYS A 5 10.80 23.50 8.04
C LYS A 5 11.02 22.00 7.88
N GLY A 6 10.06 21.28 7.32
CA GLY A 6 10.20 19.85 7.05
C GLY A 6 8.97 19.12 6.51
N SER A 7 8.02 19.81 5.89
CA SER A 7 6.74 19.21 5.48
C SER A 7 6.79 18.58 4.08
N HIS A 8 7.47 19.23 3.13
CA HIS A 8 7.34 18.84 1.72
C HIS A 8 8.10 17.54 1.35
N THR A 9 9.22 17.24 2.01
CA THR A 9 10.02 16.02 1.76
C THR A 9 9.38 14.79 2.42
N ARG A 10 8.90 14.93 3.65
CA ARG A 10 8.20 13.87 4.40
C ARG A 10 6.97 13.37 3.66
N TRP A 11 6.10 14.29 3.22
CA TRP A 11 4.91 13.98 2.43
C TRP A 11 5.24 13.23 1.13
N LYS A 12 6.30 13.67 0.43
CA LYS A 12 6.74 13.03 -0.82
C LYS A 12 7.19 11.59 -0.59
N ILE A 13 7.95 11.34 0.48
CA ILE A 13 8.40 9.99 0.84
C ILE A 13 7.19 9.12 1.18
N THR A 14 6.32 9.54 2.10
CA THR A 14 5.15 8.73 2.51
C THR A 14 4.20 8.44 1.34
N LYS A 15 4.01 9.40 0.43
CA LYS A 15 3.21 9.20 -0.78
C LYS A 15 3.81 8.12 -1.69
N THR A 16 5.12 8.22 -1.96
CA THR A 16 5.82 7.22 -2.80
C THR A 16 5.73 5.82 -2.19
N CYS A 17 5.91 5.72 -0.88
CA CYS A 17 5.81 4.44 -0.16
C CYS A 17 4.40 3.83 -0.22
N CYS A 18 3.36 4.66 -0.16
CA CYS A 18 1.97 4.23 -0.34
C CYS A 18 1.76 3.65 -1.75
N GLU A 19 2.18 4.38 -2.79
CA GLU A 19 2.08 3.94 -4.19
C GLU A 19 2.83 2.61 -4.41
N ASP A 20 3.99 2.44 -3.78
CA ASP A 20 4.75 1.19 -3.79
C ASP A 20 4.02 0.03 -3.10
N GLY A 21 3.27 0.32 -2.03
CA GLY A 21 2.42 -0.63 -1.33
C GLY A 21 1.32 -1.19 -2.23
N MET A 22 0.76 -0.35 -3.12
CA MET A 22 -0.35 -0.70 -4.02
C MET A 22 0.08 -1.50 -5.25
N ARG A 23 1.37 -1.83 -5.41
CA ARG A 23 1.81 -2.70 -6.50
C ARG A 23 1.43 -4.15 -6.23
N ASP A 24 1.05 -4.90 -7.26
CA ASP A 24 0.79 -6.34 -7.14
C ASP A 24 2.05 -7.10 -6.67
N SER A 25 1.84 -8.18 -5.91
CA SER A 25 2.92 -9.10 -5.54
C SER A 25 2.91 -10.33 -6.46
N PRO A 26 3.85 -10.46 -7.41
CA PRO A 26 3.87 -11.62 -8.31
C PRO A 26 4.04 -12.95 -7.58
N MET A 27 4.66 -12.93 -6.40
CA MET A 27 4.88 -14.11 -5.55
C MET A 27 3.85 -14.24 -4.40
N GLY A 28 2.78 -13.43 -4.41
CA GLY A 28 1.73 -13.48 -3.38
C GLY A 28 2.23 -13.20 -1.96
N HIS A 29 3.30 -12.43 -1.80
CA HIS A 29 3.84 -12.09 -0.49
C HIS A 29 2.94 -11.09 0.24
N SER A 30 2.71 -11.32 1.54
CA SER A 30 1.94 -10.40 2.38
C SER A 30 2.57 -9.01 2.43
N CYS A 31 1.73 -8.01 2.76
CA CYS A 31 2.18 -6.62 2.92
C CYS A 31 3.31 -6.50 3.96
N GLU A 32 3.25 -7.27 5.05
CA GLU A 32 4.28 -7.31 6.09
C GLU A 32 5.60 -7.91 5.57
N ARG A 33 5.54 -8.97 4.77
CA ARG A 33 6.75 -9.57 4.18
C ARG A 33 7.39 -8.63 3.16
N ARG A 34 6.57 -7.89 2.40
CA ARG A 34 7.06 -6.90 1.43
C ARG A 34 7.67 -5.68 2.12
N SER A 35 7.12 -5.25 3.26
CA SER A 35 7.61 -4.07 3.98
C SER A 35 8.96 -4.28 4.68
N GLN A 36 9.39 -5.52 4.91
CA GLN A 36 10.70 -5.85 5.48
C GLN A 36 11.89 -5.33 4.65
N LYS A 37 11.68 -4.99 3.37
CA LYS A 37 12.73 -4.49 2.46
C LYS A 37 12.81 -2.96 2.40
N ILE A 38 11.93 -2.25 3.10
CA ILE A 38 11.85 -0.78 3.11
C ILE A 38 12.89 -0.24 4.08
N LEU A 39 13.72 0.70 3.62
CA LEU A 39 14.84 1.28 4.38
C LEU A 39 14.61 2.75 4.74
N GLU A 40 13.58 3.37 4.19
CA GLU A 40 13.20 4.79 4.30
C GLU A 40 12.66 5.16 5.68
N GLY A 41 12.53 4.18 6.57
CA GLY A 41 12.14 4.35 7.96
C GLY A 41 10.66 4.07 8.23
N LYS A 42 10.28 4.19 9.51
CA LYS A 42 8.98 3.74 10.02
C LYS A 42 7.79 4.39 9.31
N GLU A 43 7.84 5.69 9.04
CA GLU A 43 6.75 6.40 8.38
C GLU A 43 6.47 5.86 6.95
N CYS A 44 7.52 5.47 6.22
CA CYS A 44 7.38 4.85 4.92
C CYS A 44 6.83 3.42 5.04
N VAL A 45 7.33 2.63 5.99
CA VAL A 45 6.84 1.27 6.27
C VAL A 45 5.36 1.28 6.62
N ASP A 46 4.93 2.19 7.48
CA ASP A 46 3.53 2.34 7.89
C ASP A 46 2.65 2.70 6.67
N ALA A 47 3.05 3.72 5.90
CA ALA A 47 2.32 4.16 4.69
C ALA A 47 2.22 3.05 3.63
N PHE A 48 3.31 2.30 3.43
CA PHE A 48 3.34 1.16 2.51
C PHE A 48 2.36 0.07 2.94
N VAL A 49 2.39 -0.35 4.22
CA VAL A 49 1.55 -1.44 4.71
C VAL A 49 0.08 -1.07 4.65
N GLU A 50 -0.26 0.16 5.01
CA GLU A 50 -1.64 0.66 4.94
C GLU A 50 -2.19 0.60 3.51
N CYS A 51 -1.49 1.20 2.54
CA CYS A 51 -1.94 1.24 1.16
C CYS A 51 -1.92 -0.15 0.48
N CYS A 52 -0.95 -1.00 0.83
CA CYS A 52 -0.91 -2.39 0.38
C CYS A 52 -2.16 -3.16 0.81
N LYS A 53 -2.54 -3.09 2.09
CA LYS A 53 -3.74 -3.78 2.60
C LYS A 53 -5.02 -3.26 1.96
N HIS A 54 -5.10 -1.94 1.75
CA HIS A 54 -6.23 -1.34 1.06
C HIS A 54 -6.37 -1.87 -0.37
N PHE A 55 -5.26 -1.94 -1.12
CA PHE A 55 -5.24 -2.45 -2.48
C PHE A 55 -5.60 -3.94 -2.57
N GLU A 56 -5.03 -4.79 -1.70
CA GLU A 56 -5.37 -6.22 -1.64
C GLU A 56 -6.85 -6.45 -1.34
N LYS A 57 -7.43 -5.66 -0.42
CA LYS A 57 -8.86 -5.70 -0.13
C LYS A 57 -9.67 -5.33 -1.37
N LYS A 58 -9.35 -4.21 -2.03
CA LYS A 58 -10.05 -3.79 -3.24
C LYS A 58 -9.99 -4.86 -4.35
N LYS A 59 -8.84 -5.50 -4.54
CA LYS A 59 -8.69 -6.62 -5.48
C LYS A 59 -9.49 -7.86 -5.08
N ALA A 60 -9.61 -8.14 -3.79
CA ALA A 60 -10.48 -9.22 -3.30
C ALA A 60 -11.95 -8.90 -3.62
N ASP A 61 -12.40 -7.70 -3.29
CA ASP A 61 -13.76 -7.24 -3.55
C ASP A 61 -14.08 -7.32 -5.06
N GLU A 62 -13.20 -6.81 -5.93
CA GLU A 62 -13.34 -6.89 -7.40
C GLU A 62 -13.34 -8.33 -7.95
N ARG A 63 -12.69 -9.28 -7.28
CA ARG A 63 -12.79 -10.71 -7.65
C ARG A 63 -14.15 -11.28 -7.26
N THR A 64 -14.63 -10.97 -6.05
CA THR A 64 -15.94 -11.46 -5.59
C THR A 64 -17.10 -10.98 -6.46
N THR A 65 -17.08 -9.73 -6.93
CA THR A 65 -18.13 -9.22 -7.82
C THR A 65 -18.12 -9.94 -9.17
N LYS A 66 -16.94 -10.20 -9.74
CA LYS A 66 -16.82 -10.93 -11.02
C LYS A 66 -17.24 -12.38 -10.89
N ASP A 67 -16.93 -13.01 -9.75
CA ASP A 67 -17.33 -14.39 -9.49
C ASP A 67 -18.86 -14.52 -9.30
N GLU A 68 -19.53 -13.49 -8.75
CA GLU A 68 -20.99 -13.41 -8.69
C GLU A 68 -21.61 -13.21 -10.07
N ASP A 69 -21.06 -12.32 -10.90
CA ASP A 69 -21.53 -12.11 -12.28
C ASP A 69 -21.41 -13.40 -13.12
N LEU A 70 -20.31 -14.16 -12.97
CA LEU A 70 -20.10 -15.44 -13.66
C LEU A 70 -21.06 -16.56 -13.18
N ARG A 71 -21.62 -16.48 -11.97
CA ARG A 71 -22.57 -17.47 -11.47
C ARG A 71 -24.00 -17.24 -11.92
N HIS A 72 -24.29 -16.06 -12.50
CA HIS A 72 -25.62 -15.67 -12.96
C HIS A 72 -25.81 -15.78 -14.49
N ASP A 73 -24.81 -16.28 -15.23
CA ASP A 73 -24.90 -16.71 -16.64
C ASP A 73 -25.10 -18.24 -16.73
#